data_AF-A0AAV9AF37-F1
#
_entry.id   AF-A0AAV9AF37-F1
#
_cell.length_a   1.000
_cell.length_b   1.000
_cell.length_c   1.000
_cell.angle_alpha   90.00
_cell.angle_beta   90.00
_cell.angle_gamma   90.00
#
_symmetry.space_group_name_H-M   'P 1'
#
loop_
_entity.id
_entity.type
_entity.pdbx_description
1 polymer ?
#
loop_
_entity_poly.entity_id
_entity_poly.type
_entity_poly.pdbx_seq_one_letter_code
_entity_poly.pdbx_strand_id
1 'polypeptide(L)'
;MDVNNPCFNTLWGTLTRPSWALLLSLTTLLGFTWFLQFSSNSSPPPLPPSPSLPPLRSTRVATGKTCEGFYRVRELDRATVVATVEEFGGVGDGITSNTEAFRRAVETIARGGGGRLVVPKGRWVTGSFNLTSNFTLYLEEGAVILGSQVCESFNYLL
;
A
#
# COMPACT_ATOMS: atom_id res chain seq x y z
N MET A 1 -7.06 15.60 -33.96
CA MET A 1 -7.83 14.35 -34.02
C MET A 1 -8.15 13.99 -32.59
N ASP A 2 -9.44 13.86 -32.29
CA ASP A 2 -10.06 14.28 -31.04
C ASP A 2 -9.77 13.41 -29.82
N VAL A 3 -9.47 14.11 -28.72
CA VAL A 3 -9.41 13.60 -27.35
C VAL A 3 -10.84 13.50 -26.84
N ASN A 4 -11.50 12.37 -27.09
CA ASN A 4 -12.81 12.08 -26.52
C ASN A 4 -12.73 10.91 -25.55
N ASN A 5 -12.87 11.26 -24.28
CA ASN A 5 -13.04 10.46 -23.09
C ASN A 5 -14.34 9.62 -23.17
N PRO A 6 -14.28 8.29 -23.30
CA PRO A 6 -15.47 7.45 -23.24
C PRO A 6 -15.44 6.63 -21.94
N CYS A 7 -15.36 7.29 -20.78
CA CYS A 7 -15.33 6.57 -19.50
C CYS A 7 -16.50 6.87 -18.55
N PHE A 8 -17.55 7.61 -18.98
CA PHE A 8 -18.58 8.00 -18.01
C PHE A 8 -20.06 7.90 -18.39
N ASN A 9 -20.49 7.83 -19.65
CA ASN A 9 -21.92 7.98 -19.95
C ASN A 9 -22.49 6.89 -20.86
N THR A 10 -22.71 5.66 -20.35
CA THR A 10 -23.59 4.71 -21.06
C THR A 10 -24.18 3.59 -20.18
N LEU A 11 -24.58 3.83 -18.92
CA LEU A 11 -25.12 2.70 -18.12
C LEU A 11 -26.14 3.05 -17.02
N TRP A 12 -27.06 4.00 -17.26
CA TRP A 12 -28.25 4.14 -16.41
C TRP A 12 -29.52 4.33 -17.24
N GLY A 13 -29.96 3.24 -17.86
CA GLY A 13 -31.31 3.09 -18.39
C GLY A 13 -32.29 2.72 -17.27
N THR A 14 -33.33 3.54 -17.13
CA THR A 14 -34.64 3.21 -16.53
C THR A 14 -34.67 2.69 -15.08
N LEU A 15 -34.32 3.55 -14.12
CA LEU A 15 -34.94 3.50 -12.78
C LEU A 15 -35.54 4.88 -12.49
N THR A 16 -36.86 4.93 -12.26
CA THR A 16 -37.57 6.14 -11.84
C THR A 16 -36.89 6.69 -10.59
N ARG A 17 -36.25 7.85 -10.72
CA ARG A 17 -35.51 8.52 -9.64
C ARG A 17 -36.47 8.78 -8.46
N PRO A 18 -36.33 8.11 -7.31
CA PRO A 18 -37.04 8.58 -6.13
C PRO A 18 -36.59 10.01 -5.85
N SER A 19 -37.53 10.90 -5.55
CA SER A 19 -37.21 12.29 -5.22
C SER A 19 -36.19 12.29 -4.09
N TRP A 20 -35.03 12.93 -4.30
CA TRP A 20 -33.96 13.06 -3.30
C TRP A 20 -34.48 13.63 -1.97
N ALA A 21 -35.60 14.36 -2.01
CA ALA A 21 -36.29 14.85 -0.84
C ALA A 21 -36.72 13.72 0.13
N LEU A 22 -37.20 12.58 -0.38
CA LEU A 22 -37.66 11.46 0.45
C LEU A 22 -36.51 10.72 1.13
N LEU A 23 -35.40 10.55 0.40
CA LEU A 23 -34.20 9.93 0.96
C LEU A 23 -33.60 10.83 2.06
N LEU A 24 -33.49 12.13 1.80
CA LEU A 24 -32.97 13.08 2.78
C LEU A 24 -33.88 13.17 4.01
N SER A 25 -35.21 13.17 3.86
CA SER A 25 -36.13 13.19 5.01
C SER A 25 -36.04 11.93 5.86
N LEU A 26 -35.82 10.76 5.26
CA LEU A 26 -35.71 9.51 6.00
C LEU A 26 -34.40 9.44 6.80
N THR A 27 -33.30 9.90 6.20
CA THR A 27 -31.98 9.92 6.87
C THR A 27 -31.93 10.89 8.04
N THR A 28 -32.57 12.06 7.94
CA THR A 28 -32.63 13.01 9.05
C THR A 28 -33.49 12.47 10.18
N LEU A 29 -34.62 11.82 9.88
CA LEU A 29 -35.48 11.21 10.90
C LEU A 29 -34.74 10.10 11.66
N LEU A 30 -34.03 9.22 10.95
CA LEU A 30 -33.26 8.12 11.55
C LEU A 30 -32.03 8.61 12.33
N GLY A 31 -31.33 9.65 11.84
CA GLY A 31 -30.21 10.24 12.56
C GLY A 31 -30.64 10.98 13.83
N PHE A 32 -31.78 11.68 13.79
CA PHE A 32 -32.29 12.43 14.93
C PHE A 32 -32.84 11.51 16.03
N THR A 33 -33.48 10.39 15.67
CA THR A 33 -33.90 9.39 16.66
C THR A 33 -32.70 8.66 17.28
N TRP A 34 -31.66 8.36 16.49
CA TRP A 34 -30.43 7.76 17.02
C TRP A 34 -29.66 8.70 17.94
N PHE A 35 -29.67 10.00 17.65
CA PHE A 35 -29.02 11.03 18.48
C PHE A 35 -29.63 11.13 19.89
N LEU A 36 -30.95 10.99 20.03
CA LEU A 36 -31.61 11.02 21.34
C LEU A 36 -31.33 9.79 22.21
N GLN A 37 -30.92 8.67 21.59
CA GLN A 37 -30.66 7.41 22.31
C GLN A 37 -29.17 7.22 22.67
N PHE A 38 -28.25 7.90 21.97
CA PHE A 38 -26.82 7.86 22.28
C PHE A 38 -26.43 8.73 23.48
N SER A 39 -27.26 9.71 23.86
CA SER A 39 -26.95 10.65 24.95
C SER A 39 -27.22 10.13 26.36
N SER A 40 -27.85 8.96 26.55
CA SER A 40 -28.31 8.53 27.90
C SER A 40 -27.45 7.46 28.59
N ASN A 41 -26.44 6.89 27.95
CA ASN A 41 -25.55 5.90 28.59
C ASN A 41 -24.09 6.13 28.20
N SER A 42 -23.49 7.19 28.75
CA SER A 42 -22.04 7.42 28.67
C SER A 42 -21.47 7.66 30.06
N SER A 43 -21.36 6.60 30.86
CA SER A 43 -20.37 6.55 31.93
C SER A 43 -19.02 6.12 31.33
N PRO A 44 -17.95 6.92 31.44
CA PRO A 44 -16.64 6.50 30.97
C PRO A 44 -16.14 5.31 31.80
N PRO A 45 -15.55 4.27 31.18
CA PRO A 45 -14.95 3.17 31.92
C PRO A 45 -13.74 3.67 32.72
N PRO A 46 -13.45 3.09 33.91
CA PRO A 46 -12.30 3.45 34.72
C PRO A 46 -10.99 3.10 34.01
N LEU A 47 -9.98 3.96 34.18
CA LEU A 47 -8.64 3.79 33.60
C LEU A 47 -7.91 2.59 34.24
N PRO A 48 -7.18 1.79 33.44
CA PRO A 48 -6.35 0.72 33.97
C PRO A 48 -5.15 1.26 34.77
N PRO A 49 -4.66 0.53 35.78
CA PRO A 49 -3.46 0.91 36.52
C PRO A 49 -2.22 0.91 35.60
N SER A 50 -1.43 1.98 35.70
CA SER A 50 -0.22 2.21 34.91
C SER A 50 0.79 1.07 35.11
N PRO A 51 1.26 0.38 34.06
CA PRO A 51 2.38 -0.54 34.19
C PRO A 51 3.64 0.26 34.53
N SER A 52 4.32 -0.12 35.61
CA SER A 52 5.62 0.44 35.98
C SER A 52 6.61 0.16 34.84
N LEU A 53 7.06 1.23 34.18
CA LEU A 53 8.09 1.16 33.16
C LEU A 53 9.38 0.56 33.76
N PRO A 54 9.95 -0.49 33.17
CA PRO A 54 11.32 -0.89 33.51
C PRO A 54 12.28 0.27 33.19
N PRO A 55 13.40 0.39 33.92
CA PRO A 55 14.36 1.47 33.68
C PRO A 55 14.83 1.42 32.23
N LEU A 56 14.64 2.53 31.51
CA LEU A 56 15.22 2.72 30.19
C LEU A 56 16.74 2.60 30.34
N ARG A 57 17.28 1.44 29.96
CA ARG A 57 18.72 1.28 29.78
C ARG A 57 19.12 2.10 28.57
N SER A 58 19.40 3.36 28.84
CA SER A 58 19.94 4.33 27.92
C SER A 58 21.40 3.98 27.64
N THR A 59 21.66 3.08 26.70
CA THR A 59 22.90 3.15 25.94
C THR A 59 22.82 4.38 25.06
N ARG A 60 23.11 5.55 25.65
CA ARG A 60 23.43 6.76 24.89
C ARG A 60 24.78 6.53 24.23
N VAL A 61 24.76 6.29 22.92
CA VAL A 61 25.68 7.00 22.03
C VAL A 61 24.80 8.00 21.27
N ALA A 62 24.52 9.11 21.93
CA ALA A 62 23.95 10.28 21.30
C ALA A 62 25.11 11.20 20.92
N THR A 63 25.68 10.96 19.75
CA THR A 63 26.56 11.90 19.06
C THR A 63 25.98 12.14 17.67
N GLY A 64 25.35 13.30 17.49
CA GLY A 64 24.87 13.79 16.20
C GLY A 64 23.35 13.85 16.06
N LYS A 65 22.85 15.01 15.62
CA LYS A 65 21.49 15.20 15.08
C LYS A 65 21.40 14.50 13.71
N THR A 66 21.57 13.19 13.66
CA THR A 66 21.47 12.42 12.41
C THR A 66 20.18 11.61 12.43
N CYS A 67 19.52 11.50 11.27
CA CYS A 67 18.32 10.67 11.09
C CYS A 67 18.64 9.16 11.10
N GLU A 68 19.88 8.79 11.39
CA GLU A 68 20.42 7.42 11.37
C GLU A 68 19.68 6.48 12.32
N GLY A 69 19.05 7.02 13.38
CA GLY A 69 18.21 6.25 14.30
C GLY A 69 16.72 6.15 13.94
N PHE A 70 16.24 6.91 12.95
CA PHE A 70 14.81 6.94 12.58
C PHE A 70 14.41 5.71 11.79
N TYR A 71 15.25 5.30 10.83
CA TYR A 71 15.11 4.02 10.15
C TYR A 71 16.07 3.05 10.81
N ARG A 72 15.53 2.07 11.57
CA ARG A 72 16.29 0.87 11.90
C ARG A 72 16.53 0.12 10.60
N VAL A 73 17.56 0.49 9.86
CA VAL A 73 18.13 -0.37 8.83
C VAL A 73 18.55 -1.61 9.60
N ARG A 74 17.75 -2.68 9.48
CA ARG A 74 18.21 -4.00 9.90
C ARG A 74 19.33 -4.29 8.92
N GLU A 75 20.57 -4.35 9.42
CA GLU A 75 21.66 -5.02 8.72
C GLU A 75 21.04 -6.29 8.11
N LEU A 76 21.15 -6.47 6.80
CA LEU A 76 20.48 -7.55 6.09
C LEU A 76 20.99 -8.87 6.70
N ASP A 77 20.30 -9.37 7.72
CA ASP A 77 20.73 -10.53 8.48
C ASP A 77 20.95 -11.67 7.49
N ARG A 78 21.98 -12.50 7.73
CA ARG A 78 22.45 -13.58 6.84
C ARG A 78 21.36 -14.57 6.37
N ALA A 79 20.13 -14.48 6.90
CA ALA A 79 18.96 -15.30 6.56
C ALA A 79 17.91 -14.57 5.69
N THR A 80 18.29 -13.52 4.97
CA THR A 80 17.35 -12.73 4.15
C THR A 80 17.25 -13.26 2.71
N VAL A 81 16.03 -13.39 2.17
CA VAL A 81 15.85 -13.80 0.76
C VAL A 81 16.39 -12.72 -0.16
N VAL A 82 17.37 -13.06 -0.99
CA VAL A 82 17.89 -12.21 -2.06
C VAL A 82 17.54 -12.86 -3.39
N ALA A 83 16.86 -12.14 -4.25
CA ALA A 83 16.49 -12.62 -5.58
C ALA A 83 16.63 -11.49 -6.60
N THR A 84 16.94 -11.83 -7.84
CA THR A 84 16.97 -10.89 -8.96
C THR A 84 15.64 -10.92 -9.72
N VAL A 85 15.23 -9.80 -10.33
CA VAL A 85 13.99 -9.77 -11.13
C VAL A 85 14.06 -10.70 -12.36
N GLU A 86 15.26 -10.97 -12.89
CA GLU A 86 15.49 -11.86 -14.02
C GLU A 86 15.17 -13.32 -13.70
N GLU A 87 15.39 -13.77 -12.46
CA GLU A 87 14.99 -15.12 -11.98
C GLU A 87 13.48 -15.37 -12.11
N PHE A 88 12.68 -14.30 -12.10
CA PHE A 88 11.23 -14.37 -12.28
C PHE A 88 10.80 -14.10 -13.73
N GLY A 89 11.73 -14.11 -14.68
CA GLY A 89 11.46 -13.88 -16.10
C GLY A 89 11.30 -12.41 -16.47
N GLY A 90 11.87 -11.49 -15.68
CA GLY A 90 11.95 -10.09 -16.05
C GLY A 90 12.91 -9.86 -17.22
N VAL A 91 12.58 -8.90 -18.08
CA VAL A 91 13.38 -8.47 -19.24
C VAL A 91 13.56 -6.95 -19.19
N GLY A 92 14.81 -6.50 -19.15
CA GLY A 92 15.22 -5.09 -19.01
C GLY A 92 15.33 -4.31 -20.33
N ASP A 93 14.48 -4.59 -21.31
CA ASP A 93 14.51 -4.01 -22.67
C ASP A 93 13.79 -2.65 -22.80
N GLY A 94 13.03 -2.23 -21.79
CA GLY A 94 12.23 -1.01 -21.78
C GLY A 94 10.92 -1.09 -22.56
N ILE A 95 10.52 -2.28 -23.00
CA ILE A 95 9.31 -2.54 -23.80
C ILE A 95 8.46 -3.63 -23.14
N THR A 96 9.08 -4.71 -22.68
CA THR A 96 8.42 -5.86 -22.06
C THR A 96 7.80 -5.50 -20.72
N SER A 97 6.55 -5.89 -20.50
CA SER A 97 5.86 -5.74 -19.22
C SER A 97 6.40 -6.74 -18.19
N ASN A 98 6.97 -6.23 -17.11
CA ASN A 98 7.58 -6.99 -16.02
C ASN A 98 6.65 -7.13 -14.80
N THR A 99 5.39 -6.69 -14.88
CA THR A 99 4.45 -6.66 -13.73
C THR A 99 4.36 -8.02 -13.03
N GLU A 100 4.21 -9.11 -13.81
CA GLU A 100 4.13 -10.47 -13.26
C GLU A 100 5.47 -10.99 -12.71
N ALA A 101 6.59 -10.52 -13.25
CA ALA A 101 7.91 -10.83 -12.69
C ALA A 101 8.08 -10.17 -11.32
N PHE A 102 7.74 -8.87 -11.20
CA PHE A 102 7.76 -8.15 -9.93
C PHE A 102 6.78 -8.76 -8.91
N ARG A 103 5.56 -9.13 -9.32
CA ARG A 103 4.56 -9.75 -8.43
C ARG A 103 5.08 -11.08 -7.85
N ARG A 104 5.61 -11.97 -8.70
CA ARG A 104 6.19 -13.26 -8.27
C ARG A 104 7.43 -13.10 -7.39
N ALA A 105 8.26 -12.10 -7.69
CA ALA A 105 9.42 -11.77 -6.88
C ALA A 105 9.03 -11.34 -5.47
N VAL A 106 8.08 -10.40 -5.36
CA VAL A 106 7.59 -9.92 -4.06
C VAL A 106 6.91 -11.03 -3.28
N GLU A 107 6.09 -11.88 -3.92
CA GLU A 107 5.44 -13.02 -3.26
C GLU A 107 6.46 -14.01 -2.69
N THR A 108 7.54 -14.27 -3.43
CA THR A 108 8.62 -15.16 -2.97
C THR A 108 9.37 -14.58 -1.78
N ILE A 109 9.69 -13.29 -1.84
CA ILE A 109 10.34 -12.57 -0.74
C ILE A 109 9.42 -12.48 0.49
N ALA A 110 8.12 -12.26 0.28
CA ALA A 110 7.12 -12.22 1.34
C ALA A 110 7.01 -13.56 2.09
N ARG A 111 7.00 -14.67 1.35
CA ARG A 111 7.00 -16.04 1.93
C ARG A 111 8.26 -16.31 2.77
N GLY A 112 9.37 -15.67 2.45
CA GLY A 112 10.63 -15.73 3.22
C GLY A 112 10.68 -14.82 4.45
N GLY A 113 9.60 -14.08 4.77
CA GLY A 113 9.58 -13.12 5.89
C GLY A 113 10.20 -11.77 5.57
N GLY A 114 10.52 -11.51 4.30
CA GLY A 114 11.15 -10.29 3.81
C GLY A 114 12.45 -10.56 3.07
N GLY A 115 12.98 -9.49 2.47
CA GLY A 115 14.28 -9.49 1.86
C GLY A 115 14.48 -8.51 0.73
N ARG A 116 15.41 -8.82 -0.17
CA ARG A 116 15.93 -7.88 -1.16
C ARG A 116 15.70 -8.36 -2.58
N LEU A 117 15.00 -7.54 -3.37
CA LEU A 117 14.86 -7.70 -4.81
C LEU A 117 15.91 -6.85 -5.51
N VAL A 118 16.77 -7.48 -6.30
CA VAL A 118 17.80 -6.81 -7.11
C VAL A 118 17.25 -6.59 -8.53
N VAL A 119 17.34 -5.35 -9.01
CA VAL A 119 17.01 -4.97 -10.38
C VAL A 119 18.31 -4.58 -11.08
N PRO A 120 18.80 -5.41 -12.02
CA PRO A 120 20.04 -5.13 -12.71
C PRO A 120 19.90 -3.97 -13.70
N LYS A 121 21.04 -3.51 -14.23
CA LYS A 121 21.10 -2.47 -15.26
C LYS A 121 20.16 -2.79 -16.43
N GLY A 122 19.30 -1.84 -16.80
CA GLY A 122 18.29 -2.04 -17.83
C GLY A 122 17.10 -1.10 -17.67
N ARG A 123 16.12 -1.23 -18.57
CA ARG A 123 14.87 -0.48 -18.53
C ARG A 123 13.72 -1.45 -18.26
N TRP A 124 12.98 -1.25 -17.17
CA TRP A 124 12.03 -2.22 -16.66
C TRP A 124 10.63 -1.63 -16.65
N VAL A 125 9.82 -1.93 -17.67
CA VAL A 125 8.41 -1.50 -17.69
C VAL A 125 7.62 -2.36 -16.72
N THR A 126 6.92 -1.75 -15.77
CA THR A 126 6.05 -2.46 -14.83
C THR A 126 4.79 -1.64 -14.53
N GLY A 127 3.68 -2.33 -14.35
CA GLY A 127 2.49 -1.77 -13.71
C GLY A 127 2.65 -1.67 -12.19
N SER A 128 1.58 -1.28 -11.51
CA SER A 128 1.52 -1.22 -10.05
C SER A 128 1.63 -2.63 -9.44
N PHE A 129 2.35 -2.75 -8.33
CA PHE A 129 2.42 -3.97 -7.53
C PHE A 129 2.49 -3.63 -6.05
N ASN A 130 1.99 -4.53 -5.20
CA ASN A 130 1.96 -4.33 -3.75
C ASN A 130 3.31 -4.71 -3.13
N LEU A 131 3.78 -3.90 -2.18
CA LEU A 131 4.97 -4.21 -1.39
C LEU A 131 4.61 -5.01 -0.13
N THR A 132 5.57 -5.79 0.36
CA THR A 132 5.47 -6.53 1.62
C THR A 132 6.34 -5.89 2.70
N SER A 133 6.16 -6.31 3.96
CA SER A 133 7.02 -5.89 5.07
C SER A 133 8.46 -6.43 4.92
N ASN A 134 9.43 -5.72 5.50
CA ASN A 134 10.86 -6.07 5.43
C ASN A 134 11.38 -6.25 4.00
N PHE A 135 10.85 -5.48 3.05
CA PHE A 135 11.23 -5.55 1.64
C PHE A 135 12.21 -4.43 1.27
N THR A 136 13.26 -4.76 0.53
CA THR A 136 14.23 -3.82 -0.04
C THR A 136 14.26 -3.96 -1.55
N LEU A 137 13.96 -2.89 -2.27
CA LEU A 137 14.19 -2.81 -3.71
C LEU A 137 15.59 -2.22 -3.94
N TYR A 138 16.50 -3.02 -4.48
CA TYR A 138 17.86 -2.60 -4.78
C TYR A 138 18.03 -2.42 -6.29
N LEU A 139 18.24 -1.18 -6.71
CA LEU A 139 18.48 -0.81 -8.10
C LEU A 139 19.98 -0.73 -8.34
N GLU A 140 20.50 -1.55 -9.25
CA GLU A 140 21.89 -1.41 -9.68
C GLU A 140 22.09 -0.14 -10.50
N GLU A 141 23.35 0.28 -10.64
CA GLU A 141 23.69 1.45 -11.43
C GLU A 141 23.21 1.29 -12.89
N GLY A 142 22.40 2.25 -13.34
CA GLY A 142 21.80 2.23 -14.68
C GLY A 142 20.51 1.41 -14.80
N ALA A 143 19.94 0.91 -13.70
CA ALA A 143 18.57 0.39 -13.69
C ALA A 143 17.55 1.53 -13.70
N VAL A 144 16.56 1.45 -14.60
CA VAL A 144 15.46 2.43 -14.74
C VAL A 144 14.13 1.70 -14.68
N ILE A 145 13.31 2.01 -13.67
CA ILE A 145 11.92 1.52 -13.59
C ILE A 145 11.02 2.46 -14.38
N LEU A 146 10.25 1.92 -15.32
CA LEU A 146 9.28 2.64 -16.13
C LEU A 146 7.87 2.23 -15.71
N GLY A 147 7.02 3.19 -15.34
CA GLY A 147 5.61 2.93 -15.09
C GLY A 147 4.88 2.62 -16.40
N SER A 148 4.15 1.51 -16.44
CA SER A 148 3.26 1.20 -17.57
C SER A 148 2.19 2.29 -17.72
N GLN A 149 1.97 2.74 -18.96
CA GLN A 149 0.91 3.69 -19.29
C GLN A 149 -0.43 3.00 -19.59
N VAL A 150 -0.43 1.66 -19.66
CA VAL A 150 -1.64 0.88 -19.81
C VAL A 150 -2.37 0.91 -18.48
N CYS A 151 -3.48 1.63 -18.44
CA CYS A 151 -4.40 1.63 -17.33
C CYS A 151 -5.18 0.29 -17.37
N GLU A 152 -4.51 -0.82 -17.05
CA GLU A 152 -5.25 -2.01 -16.63
C GLU A 152 -5.93 -1.64 -15.33
N SER A 153 -7.25 -1.49 -15.39
CA SER A 153 -8.13 -1.33 -14.25
C SER A 153 -7.62 -2.15 -13.07
N PHE A 154 -7.44 -1.50 -11.92
CA PHE A 154 -7.14 -2.08 -10.61
C PHE A 154 -8.22 -3.09 -10.18
N ASN A 155 -8.38 -4.18 -10.92
CA ASN A 155 -9.39 -5.21 -10.68
C ASN A 155 -8.69 -6.55 -10.48
N TYR A 156 -7.87 -6.58 -9.43
CA TYR A 156 -7.47 -7.81 -8.74
C TYR A 156 -8.21 -7.90 -7.41
N LEU A 157 -9.54 -7.75 -7.40
CA LEU A 157 -10.41 -8.14 -6.29
C LEU A 157 -11.82 -8.48 -6.82
N LEU A 158 -11.95 -9.69 -7.37
CA LEU A 158 -13.15 -10.52 -7.26
C LEU A 158 -12.72 -11.94 -6.91
#